data_AF-A0A9X3W6D6-F1
#
_entry.id   AF-A0A9X3W6D6-F1
#
_cell.length_a   1.000
_cell.length_b   1.000
_cell.length_c   1.000
_cell.angle_alpha   90.00
_cell.angle_beta   90.00
_cell.angle_gamma   90.00
#
_symmetry.space_group_name_H-M   'P 1'
#
loop_
_entity.id
_entity.type
_entity.pdbx_description
1 polymer ?
#
loop_
_entity_poly.entity_id
_entity_poly.type
_entity_poly.pdbx_seq_one_letter_code
_entity_poly.pdbx_strand_id
1 'polypeptide(L)'
;LVHVMRNICAKVRVEDREAIMNEFKQIHQQANKAAAVDVLHAFYAKWDKSYNHVIRNLKDIEPDLLVFYNYPKQIRASIYS
;
A
#
# COMPACT_ATOMS: atom_id res chain seq x y z
N LEU A 1 -6.40 3.15 -5.01
CA LEU A 1 -6.19 2.62 -3.65
C LEU A 1 -7.09 1.43 -3.35
N VAL A 2 -8.42 1.55 -3.40
CA VAL A 2 -9.32 0.38 -3.20
C VAL A 2 -9.03 -0.76 -4.17
N HIS A 3 -8.75 -0.45 -5.45
CA HIS A 3 -8.38 -1.45 -6.45
C HIS A 3 -7.09 -2.20 -6.11
N VAL A 4 -6.08 -1.48 -5.61
CA VAL A 4 -4.78 -2.07 -5.19
C VAL A 4 -4.99 -2.99 -3.98
N MET A 5 -5.74 -2.54 -2.98
CA MET A 5 -6.09 -3.35 -1.81
C MET A 5 -6.86 -4.61 -2.20
N ARG A 6 -7.85 -4.52 -3.10
CA ARG A 6 -8.57 -5.69 -3.60
C ARG A 6 -7.65 -6.65 -4.36
N ASN A 7 -6.76 -6.13 -5.19
CA ASN A 7 -5.81 -6.95 -5.96
C ASN A 7 -4.84 -7.70 -5.03
N ILE A 8 -4.32 -7.04 -4.00
CA ILE A 8 -3.47 -7.67 -2.97
C ILE A 8 -4.27 -8.72 -2.22
N CYS A 9 -5.46 -8.38 -1.72
CA CYS A 9 -6.35 -9.28 -0.98
C CYS A 9 -6.73 -10.54 -1.78
N ALA A 10 -6.89 -10.41 -3.10
CA ALA A 10 -7.16 -11.53 -3.99
C ALA A 10 -5.95 -12.47 -4.16
N LYS A 11 -4.72 -11.95 -4.06
CA LYS A 11 -3.47 -12.69 -4.26
C LYS A 11 -2.84 -13.25 -2.97
N VAL A 12 -3.40 -12.91 -1.82
CA VAL A 12 -2.90 -13.33 -0.49
C VAL A 12 -3.89 -14.25 0.21
N ARG A 13 -3.36 -15.11 1.09
CA ARG A 13 -4.17 -16.06 1.87
C ARG A 13 -5.13 -15.34 2.80
N VAL A 14 -6.27 -15.96 3.07
CA VAL A 14 -7.33 -15.37 3.91
C VAL A 14 -6.83 -15.00 5.30
N GLU A 15 -5.99 -15.85 5.90
CA GLU A 15 -5.33 -15.63 7.19
C GLU A 15 -4.46 -14.35 7.22
N ASP A 16 -3.77 -14.05 6.12
CA ASP A 16 -2.86 -12.90 6.01
C ASP A 16 -3.56 -11.61 5.56
N ARG A 17 -4.78 -11.71 5.01
CA ARG A 17 -5.53 -10.55 4.47
C ARG A 17 -5.69 -9.46 5.50
N GLU A 18 -6.06 -9.82 6.73
CA GLU A 18 -6.31 -8.85 7.79
C GLU A 18 -5.03 -8.10 8.18
N ALA A 19 -3.93 -8.84 8.38
CA ALA A 19 -2.63 -8.27 8.71
C ALA A 19 -2.13 -7.32 7.60
N ILE A 20 -2.18 -7.78 6.35
CA ILE A 20 -1.76 -6.99 5.19
C ILE A 20 -2.63 -5.74 5.05
N MET A 21 -3.95 -5.85 5.19
CA MET A 21 -4.85 -4.72 5.03
C MET A 21 -4.66 -3.67 6.14
N ASN A 22 -4.34 -4.11 7.37
CA ASN A 22 -4.06 -3.21 8.48
C ASN A 22 -2.71 -2.48 8.28
N GLU A 23 -1.65 -3.18 7.89
CA GLU A 23 -0.37 -2.54 7.56
C GLU A 23 -0.49 -1.60 6.35
N PHE A 24 -1.26 -1.99 5.33
CA PHE A 24 -1.49 -1.15 4.15
C PHE A 24 -2.30 0.12 4.48
N LYS A 25 -3.25 0.03 5.42
CA LYS A 25 -3.93 1.22 5.95
C LYS A 25 -2.95 2.15 6.65
N GLN A 26 -1.99 1.63 7.41
CA GLN A 26 -1.00 2.47 8.08
C GLN A 26 -0.12 3.23 7.10
N ILE A 27 0.26 2.62 5.97
CA ILE A 27 1.00 3.30 4.89
C ILE A 27 0.22 4.54 4.43
N HIS A 28 -1.09 4.39 4.17
CA HIS A 28 -1.95 5.49 3.72
C HIS A 28 -2.25 6.54 4.79
N GLN A 29 -2.31 6.15 6.07
CA GLN A 29 -2.55 7.08 7.18
C GLN A 29 -1.35 7.97 7.48
N GLN A 30 -0.16 7.66 6.97
CA GLN A 30 1.01 8.51 7.21
C GLN A 30 0.78 9.93 6.70
N ALA A 31 1.29 10.91 7.45
CA ALA A 31 1.18 12.32 7.08
C ALA A 31 2.16 12.71 5.96
N ASN A 32 3.33 12.05 5.91
CA ASN A 32 4.45 12.40 5.06
C ASN A 32 4.84 11.23 4.13
N LYS A 33 5.30 11.58 2.92
CA LYS A 33 5.81 10.62 1.94
C LYS A 33 6.96 9.77 2.51
N ALA A 34 7.89 10.39 3.24
CA ALA A 34 9.03 9.69 3.85
C ALA A 34 8.60 8.61 4.86
N ALA A 35 7.64 8.94 5.74
CA ALA A 35 7.10 7.98 6.70
C ALA A 35 6.32 6.86 6.00
N ALA A 36 5.57 7.18 4.94
CA ALA A 36 4.88 6.18 4.14
C ALA A 36 5.86 5.19 3.52
N VAL A 37 6.96 5.68 2.93
CA VAL A 37 8.03 4.85 2.33
C VAL A 37 8.68 3.94 3.38
N ASP A 38 8.93 4.44 4.59
CA ASP A 38 9.55 3.65 5.66
C ASP A 38 8.68 2.44 6.05
N VAL A 39 7.38 2.68 6.26
CA VAL A 39 6.39 1.61 6.52
C VAL A 39 6.27 0.66 5.33
N LEU A 40 6.34 1.19 4.09
CA LEU A 40 6.30 0.41 2.85
C LEU A 40 7.52 -0.52 2.74
N HIS A 41 8.70 -0.05 3.12
CA HIS A 41 9.92 -0.84 3.15
C HIS A 41 9.87 -1.94 4.21
N ALA A 42 9.34 -1.64 5.40
CA ALA A 42 9.09 -2.64 6.44
C ALA A 42 8.09 -3.71 5.98
N PHE A 43 7.02 -3.28 5.29
CA PHE A 43 6.04 -4.17 4.67
C PHE A 43 6.69 -5.10 3.64
N TYR A 44 7.57 -4.56 2.78
CA TYR A 44 8.34 -5.38 1.84
C TYR A 44 9.21 -6.40 2.57
N ALA A 45 10.02 -5.98 3.55
CA ALA A 45 10.89 -6.91 4.27
C ALA A 45 10.13 -8.09 4.91
N LYS A 46 8.92 -7.84 5.42
CA LYS A 46 8.07 -8.86 6.05
C LYS A 46 7.42 -9.80 5.04
N TRP A 47 6.89 -9.26 3.94
CA TRP A 47 6.06 -10.02 2.99
C TRP A 47 6.79 -10.44 1.71
N ASP A 48 8.02 -9.98 1.45
CA ASP A 48 8.81 -10.35 0.27
C ASP A 48 9.09 -11.85 0.19
N LYS A 49 9.32 -12.50 1.34
CA LYS A 49 9.50 -13.97 1.41
C LYS A 49 8.24 -14.75 1.07
N SER A 50 7.08 -14.32 1.55
CA SER A 50 5.82 -15.05 1.36
C SER A 50 5.14 -14.72 0.03
N TYR A 51 5.22 -13.46 -0.40
CA TYR A 51 4.46 -12.91 -1.53
C TYR A 51 5.33 -12.02 -2.42
N ASN A 52 6.48 -12.54 -2.87
CA ASN A 52 7.40 -11.82 -3.76
C ASN A 52 6.67 -11.20 -4.98
N HIS A 53 5.75 -11.94 -5.62
CA HIS A 53 5.01 -11.42 -6.76
C HIS A 53 4.13 -10.22 -6.39
N VAL A 54 3.51 -10.22 -5.21
CA VAL A 54 2.71 -9.09 -4.73
C VAL A 54 3.61 -7.90 -4.50
N ILE A 55 4.76 -8.09 -3.83
CA ILE A 55 5.75 -7.04 -3.58
C ILE A 55 6.28 -6.45 -4.87
N ARG A 56 6.61 -7.29 -5.87
CA ARG A 56 7.09 -6.84 -7.17
C ARG A 56 6.06 -5.98 -7.90
N ASN A 57 4.80 -6.41 -7.92
CA ASN A 57 3.70 -5.63 -8.48
C ASN A 57 3.48 -4.33 -7.70
N LEU A 58 3.73 -4.34 -6.39
CA LEU A 58 3.60 -3.18 -5.52
C LEU A 58 4.71 -2.16 -5.76
N LYS A 59 5.94 -2.60 -6.00
CA LYS A 59 7.08 -1.74 -6.36
C LYS A 59 6.87 -1.06 -7.71
N ASP A 60 6.27 -1.77 -8.66
CA ASP A 60 5.94 -1.21 -9.98
C ASP A 60 4.91 -0.06 -9.88
N ILE A 61 3.88 -0.23 -9.04
CA ILE A 61 2.86 0.80 -8.78
C ILE A 61 3.25 1.76 -7.64
N GLU A 62 4.39 1.57 -6.98
CA GLU A 62 4.87 2.42 -5.88
C GLU A 62 4.93 3.90 -6.25
N PRO A 63 5.51 4.30 -7.41
CA PRO A 63 5.48 5.70 -7.84
C PRO A 63 4.05 6.25 -7.96
N ASP A 64 3.12 5.49 -8.55
CA ASP A 64 1.69 5.86 -8.64
C ASP A 64 1.02 5.93 -7.25
N LEU A 65 1.39 5.04 -6.34
CA LEU A 65 0.86 5.04 -4.97
C LEU A 65 1.35 6.26 -4.19
N LEU A 66 2.62 6.65 -4.38
CA LEU A 66 3.25 7.79 -3.72
C LEU A 66 2.85 9.13 -4.36
N VAL A 67 2.39 9.14 -5.61
CA VAL A 67 1.80 10.32 -6.26
C VAL A 67 0.59 10.83 -5.47
N PHE A 68 -0.14 9.96 -4.76
CA PHE A 68 -1.19 10.36 -3.80
C PHE A 68 -0.69 11.38 -2.75
N TYR A 69 0.56 11.27 -2.31
CA TYR A 69 1.16 12.21 -1.36
C TYR A 69 1.47 13.57 -1.96
N ASN A 70 1.60 13.65 -3.29
CA ASN A 70 1.91 14.89 -3.99
C ASN A 70 0.68 15.80 -4.15
N TYR A 71 -0.52 15.24 -4.00
CA TYR A 71 -1.76 16.03 -4.02
C TYR A 71 -2.07 16.62 -2.63
N PRO A 72 -2.59 17.87 -2.56
CA PRO A 72 -3.04 18.47 -1.31
C PRO A 72 -4.22 17.68 -0.71
N LYS A 73 -4.28 17.60 0.63
CA LYS A 73 -5.29 16.82 1.38
C LYS A 73 -6.74 17.06 0.93
N GLN A 74 -7.05 18.29 0.47
CA GLN A 74 -8.39 18.68 0.03
C GLN A 74 -8.92 17.88 -1.16
N ILE A 75 -8.07 17.48 -2.12
CA ILE A 75 -8.50 16.72 -3.31
C ILE A 75 -8.33 15.20 -3.14
N ARG A 76 -7.58 14.76 -2.13
CA ARG A 76 -7.34 13.33 -1.87
C ARG A 76 -8.63 12.53 -1.63
N ALA A 77 -9.62 13.13 -0.98
CA ALA A 77 -10.91 12.48 -0.74
C ALA A 77 -11.75 12.33 -2.02
N SER A 78 -11.57 13.22 -3.01
CA SER A 78 -12.38 13.24 -4.24
C SER A 78 -11.82 12.35 -5.35
N ILE A 79 -10.56 11.90 -5.26
CA ILE A 79 -9.90 11.07 -6.29
C ILE A 79 -10.36 9.60 -6.23
N TYR A 80 -10.99 9.19 -5.12
CA TYR A 80 -11.42 7.80 -4.89
C TYR A 80 -12.93 7.66 -4.64
N SER A 81 -13.72 8.65 -5.06
CA SER A 81 -15.19 8.54 -5.04
C SER A 81 -15.71 7.67 -6.17
#